data_AF-A0A9D4TAH4-F1
#
_entry.id   AF-A0A9D4TAH4-F1
#
_cell.length_a   1.000
_cell.length_b   1.000
_cell.length_c   1.000
_cell.angle_alpha   90.00
_cell.angle_beta   90.00
_cell.angle_gamma   90.00
#
_symmetry.space_group_name_H-M   'P 1'
#
loop_
_entity.id
_entity.type
_entity.pdbx_description
1 polymer ?
#
loop_
_entity_poly.entity_id
_entity_poly.type
_entity_poly.pdbx_seq_one_letter_code
_entity_poly.pdbx_strand_id
1 'polypeptide(L)'
;MVLPEAHLKTLGMGPKFCFEATLGHPKILAVARSVAERVSEDGKGRCIAEGAGVVTALNERSGRKCKVHPLVDYIVSNSIRPLLADKEGNLVLLHESTFSEKAMLALEKNLKSVGEKPRDVKKKALLEQLKLGRLCADVRGEK
;
A
#
# COMPACT_ATOMS: atom_id res chain seq x y z
N MET A 1 15.50 3.61 12.29
CA MET A 1 15.17 4.29 11.03
C MET A 1 14.29 5.48 11.37
N VAL A 2 14.58 6.68 10.86
CA VAL A 2 13.83 7.90 11.19
C VAL A 2 13.14 8.39 9.91
N LEU A 3 11.81 8.51 9.95
CA LEU A 3 11.06 9.14 8.86
C LEU A 3 11.29 10.66 8.89
N PRO A 4 11.29 11.33 7.73
CA PRO A 4 11.26 12.79 7.66
C PRO A 4 10.10 13.37 8.49
N GLU A 5 10.33 14.53 9.12
CA GLU A 5 9.36 15.16 10.04
C GLU A 5 8.00 15.44 9.38
N ALA A 6 8.01 15.82 8.09
CA ALA A 6 6.77 16.06 7.32
C ALA A 6 5.89 14.79 7.23
N HIS A 7 6.51 13.63 7.12
CA HIS A 7 5.82 12.34 7.06
C HIS A 7 5.30 11.92 8.45
N LEU A 8 6.09 12.14 9.50
CA LEU A 8 5.67 11.92 10.89
C LEU A 8 4.47 12.78 11.25
N LYS A 9 4.49 14.06 10.86
CA LYS A 9 3.36 14.97 11.06
C LYS A 9 2.11 14.48 10.36
N THR A 10 2.24 13.95 9.14
CA THR A 10 1.11 13.39 8.38
C THR A 10 0.51 12.17 9.06
N LEU A 11 1.34 11.27 9.58
CA LEU A 11 0.89 10.10 10.35
C LEU A 11 0.23 10.50 11.67
N GLY A 12 0.78 11.50 12.37
CA GLY A 12 0.27 11.98 13.66
C GLY A 12 -1.10 12.66 13.59
N MET A 13 -1.51 13.17 12.43
CA MET A 13 -2.87 13.69 12.26
C MET A 13 -3.94 12.58 12.27
N GLY A 14 -3.55 11.34 11.97
CA GLY A 14 -4.46 10.20 11.88
C GLY A 14 -5.22 10.10 10.54
N PRO A 15 -5.83 8.93 10.27
CA PRO A 15 -6.32 8.55 8.94
C PRO A 15 -7.43 9.46 8.41
N LYS A 16 -8.23 10.09 9.29
CA LYS A 16 -9.33 10.99 8.92
C LYS A 16 -8.85 12.26 8.21
N PHE A 17 -7.63 12.71 8.50
CA PHE A 17 -7.07 13.96 7.97
C PHE A 17 -6.14 13.72 6.77
N CYS A 18 -5.90 12.46 6.43
CA CYS A 18 -5.14 12.04 5.26
C CYS A 18 -5.91 12.22 3.95
N PHE A 19 -7.23 12.37 4.04
CA PHE A 19 -8.14 12.54 2.91
C PHE A 19 -8.85 13.88 3.03
N GLU A 20 -8.90 14.62 1.93
CA GLU A 20 -9.68 15.85 1.88
C GLU A 20 -11.16 15.51 1.65
N ALA A 21 -12.02 16.00 2.54
CA ALA A 21 -13.46 15.85 2.39
C ALA A 21 -13.90 16.54 1.09
N THR A 22 -14.21 15.73 0.08
CA THR A 22 -14.56 16.23 -1.25
C THR A 22 -16.07 16.27 -1.38
N LEU A 23 -16.64 17.47 -1.33
CA LEU A 23 -17.98 17.71 -1.85
C LEU A 23 -17.91 17.69 -3.37
N GLY A 24 -18.74 16.86 -4.01
CA GLY A 24 -18.82 16.85 -5.47
C GLY A 24 -19.24 18.22 -6.00
N HIS A 25 -18.70 18.64 -7.14
CA HIS A 25 -19.02 19.93 -7.78
C HIS A 25 -20.52 20.27 -7.84
N PRO A 26 -21.43 19.32 -8.17
CA PRO A 26 -22.86 19.61 -8.17
C PRO A 26 -23.41 19.97 -6.78
N LYS A 27 -22.87 19.38 -5.71
CA LYS A 27 -23.26 19.70 -4.32
C LYS A 27 -22.76 21.08 -3.91
N ILE A 28 -21.57 21.49 -4.35
CA ILE A 28 -21.03 22.83 -4.08
C ILE A 28 -21.91 23.89 -4.76
N LEU A 29 -22.30 23.68 -6.02
CA LEU A 29 -23.23 24.58 -6.72
C LEU A 29 -24.61 24.59 -6.09
N ALA A 30 -25.12 23.44 -5.64
CA ALA A 30 -26.40 23.36 -4.92
C ALA A 30 -26.36 24.19 -3.63
N VAL A 31 -25.28 24.08 -2.85
CA VAL A 31 -25.08 24.91 -1.65
C VAL A 31 -24.99 26.39 -2.00
N ALA A 32 -24.23 26.77 -3.03
CA ALA A 32 -24.13 28.16 -3.47
C ALA A 32 -25.50 28.74 -3.89
N ARG A 33 -26.33 27.95 -4.60
CA ARG A 33 -27.70 28.32 -4.95
C ARG A 33 -28.60 28.47 -3.71
N SER A 34 -28.59 27.50 -2.79
CA SER A 34 -29.39 27.59 -1.56
C SER A 34 -29.00 28.76 -0.66
N VAL A 35 -27.73 29.17 -0.68
CA VAL A 35 -27.26 30.38 0.01
C VAL A 35 -27.75 31.62 -0.74
N ALA A 36 -27.59 31.69 -2.05
CA ALA A 36 -28.03 32.82 -2.87
C ALA A 36 -29.55 33.09 -2.73
N GLU A 37 -30.36 32.04 -2.60
CA GLU A 37 -31.81 32.17 -2.35
C GLU A 37 -32.15 32.95 -1.06
N ARG A 38 -31.22 33.04 -0.11
CA ARG A 38 -31.38 33.74 1.18
C ARG A 38 -30.75 35.13 1.20
N VAL A 39 -30.11 35.55 0.11
CA VAL A 39 -29.49 36.87 -0.03
C VAL A 39 -30.45 37.82 -0.75
N SER A 40 -30.32 39.14 -0.49
CA SER A 40 -31.02 40.18 -1.26
C SER A 40 -30.74 40.04 -2.77
N GLU A 41 -31.70 40.46 -3.60
CA GLU A 41 -31.61 40.35 -5.08
C GLU A 41 -30.30 40.93 -5.63
N ASP A 42 -29.84 42.06 -5.09
CA ASP A 42 -28.57 42.70 -5.50
C ASP A 42 -27.32 41.84 -5.21
N GLY A 43 -27.39 40.97 -4.19
CA GLY A 43 -26.30 40.09 -3.80
C GLY A 43 -26.32 38.70 -4.45
N LYS A 44 -27.44 38.31 -5.08
CA LYS A 44 -27.62 36.96 -5.66
C LYS A 44 -26.62 36.65 -6.76
N GLY A 45 -26.46 37.57 -7.72
CA GLY A 45 -25.54 37.40 -8.84
C GLY A 45 -24.10 37.21 -8.37
N ARG A 46 -23.67 38.00 -7.38
CA ARG A 46 -22.34 37.90 -6.76
C ARG A 46 -22.15 36.56 -6.04
N CYS A 47 -23.14 36.13 -5.26
CA CYS A 47 -23.06 34.89 -4.49
C CYS A 47 -22.94 33.64 -5.40
N ILE A 48 -23.69 33.62 -6.51
CA ILE A 48 -23.60 32.55 -7.52
C ILE A 48 -22.24 32.59 -8.24
N ALA A 49 -21.74 33.77 -8.60
CA ALA A 49 -20.45 33.93 -9.27
C ALA A 49 -19.28 33.48 -8.38
N GLU A 50 -19.30 33.83 -7.09
CA GLU A 50 -18.31 33.36 -6.11
C GLU A 50 -18.37 31.83 -5.95
N GLY A 51 -19.58 31.25 -5.85
CA GLY A 51 -19.76 29.81 -5.78
C GLY A 51 -19.26 29.07 -7.03
N ALA A 52 -19.48 29.62 -8.21
CA ALA A 52 -18.94 29.09 -9.46
C ALA A 52 -17.41 29.21 -9.53
N GLY A 53 -16.84 30.33 -9.05
CA GLY A 53 -15.40 30.53 -8.94
C GLY A 53 -14.71 29.48 -8.07
N VAL A 54 -15.33 29.10 -6.94
CA VAL A 54 -14.84 28.03 -6.06
C VAL A 54 -14.80 26.68 -6.79
N VAL A 55 -15.82 26.37 -7.60
CA VAL A 55 -15.87 25.13 -8.39
C VAL A 55 -14.77 25.09 -9.45
N THR A 56 -14.52 26.19 -10.14
CA THR A 56 -13.44 26.30 -11.12
C THR A 56 -12.07 26.14 -10.47
N ALA A 57 -11.83 26.83 -9.35
CA ALA A 57 -10.57 26.72 -8.59
C ALA A 57 -10.33 25.30 -8.05
N LEU A 58 -11.39 24.56 -7.69
CA LEU A 58 -11.29 23.17 -7.28
C LEU A 58 -10.93 22.23 -8.44
N ASN A 59 -11.44 22.48 -9.64
CA ASN A 59 -11.06 21.72 -10.84
C ASN A 59 -9.57 21.89 -11.18
N GLU A 60 -9.04 23.11 -11.04
CA GLU A 60 -7.62 23.40 -11.26
C GLU A 60 -6.71 22.71 -10.22
N ARG A 61 -7.21 22.50 -9.00
CA ARG A 61 -6.49 21.82 -7.91
C ARG A 61 -6.57 20.30 -7.96
N SER A 62 -7.12 19.69 -9.02
CA SER A 62 -7.44 18.25 -9.09
C SER A 62 -6.25 17.26 -9.09
N GLY A 63 -5.10 17.65 -8.54
CA GLY A 63 -3.87 16.85 -8.53
C GLY A 63 -3.58 16.01 -7.28
N ARG A 64 -4.14 16.29 -6.09
CA ARG A 64 -3.73 15.53 -4.87
C ARG A 64 -4.87 15.26 -3.90
N LYS A 65 -5.55 14.12 -4.10
CA LYS A 65 -6.68 13.68 -3.27
C LYS A 65 -6.28 13.05 -1.93
N CYS A 66 -5.00 12.76 -1.72
CA CYS A 66 -4.54 12.01 -0.55
C CYS A 66 -3.14 12.42 -0.12
N LYS A 67 -3.04 12.97 1.10
CA LYS A 67 -1.78 13.46 1.70
C LYS A 67 -0.82 12.33 2.06
N VAL A 68 -1.27 11.08 2.00
CA VAL A 68 -0.48 9.88 2.30
C VAL A 68 0.30 9.38 1.07
N HIS A 69 -0.05 9.78 -0.15
CA HIS A 69 0.68 9.30 -1.34
C HIS A 69 2.18 9.62 -1.30
N PRO A 70 2.62 10.85 -0.97
CA PRO A 70 4.04 11.15 -0.85
C PRO A 70 4.76 10.28 0.20
N LEU A 71 4.07 9.90 1.27
CA LEU A 71 4.59 8.98 2.27
C LEU A 71 4.74 7.56 1.71
N VAL A 72 3.74 7.08 0.96
CA VAL A 72 3.81 5.78 0.30
C VAL A 72 4.97 5.75 -0.70
N ASP A 73 5.10 6.78 -1.53
CA ASP A 73 6.18 6.92 -2.50
C ASP A 73 7.55 6.93 -1.82
N TYR A 74 7.66 7.63 -0.68
CA TYR A 74 8.89 7.64 0.13
C TYR A 74 9.21 6.24 0.67
N ILE A 75 8.23 5.55 1.24
CA ILE A 75 8.40 4.19 1.80
C ILE A 75 8.88 3.22 0.71
N VAL A 76 8.27 3.27 -0.47
CA VAL A 76 8.64 2.43 -1.62
C VAL A 76 10.03 2.76 -2.12
N SER A 77 10.34 4.05 -2.32
CA SER A 77 11.61 4.50 -2.89
C SER A 77 12.82 4.24 -1.98
N ASN A 78 12.59 4.12 -0.66
CA ASN A 78 13.64 3.87 0.32
C ASN A 78 13.68 2.42 0.81
N SER A 79 13.03 1.48 0.12
CA SER A 79 12.96 0.06 0.50
C SER A 79 12.54 -0.15 1.95
N ILE A 80 11.51 0.60 2.38
CA ILE A 80 10.96 0.51 3.74
C ILE A 80 9.78 -0.47 3.72
N ARG A 81 9.76 -1.39 4.68
CA ARG A 81 8.69 -2.36 4.91
C ARG A 81 7.86 -1.97 6.13
N PRO A 82 6.60 -1.54 5.95
CA PRO A 82 5.67 -1.35 7.05
C PRO A 82 5.12 -2.70 7.54
N LEU A 83 5.09 -2.89 8.85
CA LEU A 83 4.52 -4.05 9.53
C LEU A 83 3.48 -3.60 10.54
N LEU A 84 2.41 -4.37 10.68
CA LEU A 84 1.47 -4.17 11.76
C LEU A 84 2.11 -4.65 13.07
N ALA A 85 2.09 -3.78 14.09
CA ALA A 85 2.44 -4.17 15.44
C ALA A 85 1.30 -5.00 16.03
N ASP A 86 1.64 -6.13 16.66
CA ASP A 86 0.68 -7.09 17.22
C ASP A 86 -0.26 -6.49 18.28
N LYS A 87 0.16 -5.39 18.91
CA LYS A 87 -0.61 -4.68 19.93
C LYS A 87 -0.70 -3.21 19.55
N GLU A 88 -1.89 -2.65 19.69
CA GLU A 88 -2.23 -1.22 19.56
C GLU A 88 -2.47 -0.66 18.15
N GLY A 89 -2.50 -1.49 17.09
CA GLY A 89 -2.80 -0.98 15.74
C GLY A 89 -1.75 0.00 15.20
N ASN A 90 -0.56 -0.01 15.80
CA ASN A 90 0.60 0.76 15.38
C ASN A 90 1.30 0.10 14.19
N LEU A 91 2.07 0.89 13.45
CA LEU A 91 2.93 0.39 12.37
C LEU A 91 4.39 0.45 12.81
N VAL A 92 5.12 -0.63 12.61
CA VAL A 92 6.58 -0.68 12.71
C VAL A 92 7.16 -0.54 11.31
N LEU A 93 8.09 0.38 11.14
CA LEU A 93 8.76 0.59 9.86
C LEU A 93 10.19 0.04 9.94
N LEU A 94 10.50 -0.92 9.09
CA LEU A 94 11.82 -1.53 8.99
C LEU A 94 12.41 -1.28 7.60
N HIS A 95 13.73 -1.17 7.50
CA HIS A 95 14.37 -1.29 6.21
C HIS A 95 14.28 -2.74 5.70
N GLU A 96 14.23 -2.95 4.40
CA GLU A 96 14.09 -4.26 3.75
C GLU A 96 15.15 -5.27 4.20
N SER A 97 16.40 -4.83 4.40
CA SER A 97 17.46 -5.70 4.92
C SER A 97 17.14 -6.22 6.32
N THR A 98 16.74 -5.34 7.24
CA THR A 98 16.37 -5.70 8.61
C THR A 98 15.11 -6.55 8.63
N PHE A 99 14.13 -6.23 7.78
CA PHE A 99 12.94 -7.05 7.63
C PHE A 99 13.29 -8.48 7.22
N SER A 100 14.13 -8.64 6.20
CA SER A 100 14.55 -9.95 5.68
C SER A 100 15.30 -10.76 6.73
N GLU A 101 16.21 -10.14 7.48
CA GLU A 101 16.93 -10.77 8.59
C GLU A 101 15.96 -11.29 9.66
N LYS A 102 15.04 -10.44 10.12
CA LYS A 102 14.05 -10.81 11.15
C LYS A 102 13.09 -11.88 10.64
N ALA A 103 12.69 -11.82 9.37
CA ALA A 103 11.85 -12.83 8.74
C ALA A 103 12.56 -14.20 8.71
N MET A 104 13.84 -14.25 8.32
CA MET A 104 14.64 -15.48 8.35
C MET A 104 14.75 -16.07 9.75
N LEU A 105 15.07 -15.25 10.75
CA LEU A 105 15.12 -15.70 12.15
C LEU A 105 13.76 -16.23 12.63
N ALA A 106 12.66 -15.60 12.22
CA ALA A 106 11.32 -16.07 12.55
C ALA A 106 10.99 -17.41 11.87
N LEU A 107 11.41 -17.61 10.62
CA LEU A 107 11.25 -18.87 9.90
C LEU A 107 12.07 -19.98 10.58
N GLU A 108 13.34 -19.75 10.86
CA GLU A 108 14.22 -20.72 11.54
C GLU A 108 13.71 -21.12 12.93
N LYS A 109 13.13 -20.16 13.67
CA LYS A 109 12.55 -20.43 14.98
C LYS A 109 11.31 -21.30 14.92
N ASN A 110 10.42 -21.05 13.95
CA ASN A 110 9.08 -21.66 13.92
C ASN A 110 8.98 -22.86 12.98
N LEU A 111 9.86 -22.96 11.99
CA LEU A 111 9.88 -24.03 11.01
C LEU A 111 11.11 -24.90 11.23
N LYS A 112 10.89 -26.20 11.34
CA LYS A 112 11.99 -27.18 11.27
C LYS A 112 12.27 -27.48 9.82
N SER A 113 13.55 -27.46 9.45
CA SER A 113 13.99 -27.97 8.16
C SER A 113 13.55 -29.43 8.06
N VAL A 114 12.66 -29.71 7.12
CA VAL A 114 12.23 -31.08 6.83
C VAL A 114 13.22 -31.62 5.81
N GLY A 115 14.08 -32.53 6.24
CA GLY A 115 14.95 -33.28 5.31
C GLY A 115 14.13 -34.04 4.28
N GLU A 116 14.76 -34.39 3.14
CA GLU A 116 14.11 -35.24 2.14
C GLU A 116 13.53 -36.50 2.80
N LYS A 117 12.29 -36.86 2.43
CA LYS A 117 11.64 -38.04 3.02
C LYS A 117 12.52 -39.27 2.75
N PRO A 118 12.71 -40.18 3.72
CA PRO A 118 13.54 -41.38 3.52
C PRO A 118 13.12 -42.23 2.31
N ARG A 119 11.84 -42.17 1.92
CA ARG A 119 11.31 -42.80 0.70
C ARG A 119 11.90 -42.19 -0.57
N ASP A 120 12.01 -40.87 -0.63
CA ASP A 120 12.50 -40.15 -1.81
C ASP A 120 14.02 -40.29 -1.94
N VAL A 121 14.73 -40.25 -0.80
CA VAL A 121 16.17 -40.55 -0.74
C VAL A 121 16.44 -41.99 -1.18
N LYS A 122 15.68 -42.97 -0.66
CA LYS A 122 15.82 -44.37 -1.09
C LYS A 122 15.49 -44.54 -2.57
N LYS A 123 14.45 -43.88 -3.08
CA LYS A 123 14.09 -43.96 -4.50
C LYS A 123 15.20 -43.41 -5.40
N LYS A 124 15.77 -42.24 -5.06
CA LYS A 124 16.92 -41.67 -5.77
C LYS A 124 18.13 -42.60 -5.70
N ALA A 125 18.49 -43.08 -4.51
CA ALA A 125 19.62 -43.99 -4.31
C ALA A 125 19.45 -45.32 -5.07
N LEU A 126 18.22 -45.87 -5.12
CA LEU A 126 17.93 -47.10 -5.86
C LEU A 126 18.03 -46.89 -7.38
N LEU A 127 17.55 -45.76 -7.88
CA LEU A 127 17.65 -45.38 -9.29
C LEU A 127 19.11 -45.19 -9.71
N GLU A 128 19.94 -44.60 -8.85
CA GLU A 128 21.38 -44.45 -9.06
C GLU A 128 22.14 -45.78 -8.97
N GLN A 129 21.89 -46.60 -7.95
CA GLN A 129 22.51 -47.92 -7.80
C GLN A 129 22.22 -48.84 -8.99
N LEU A 130 20.99 -48.82 -9.49
CA LEU A 130 20.57 -49.64 -10.62
C LEU A 130 20.90 -49.00 -11.98
N LYS A 131 21.53 -47.80 -12.00
CA LYS A 131 21.83 -47.01 -13.21
C LYS A 131 20.60 -46.80 -14.11
N LEU A 132 19.40 -46.80 -13.52
CA LEU A 132 18.12 -46.73 -14.25
C LEU A 132 17.77 -45.31 -14.71
N GLY A 133 18.61 -44.31 -14.39
CA GLY A 133 18.45 -42.94 -14.87
C GLY A 133 18.37 -42.85 -16.40
N ARG A 134 19.22 -43.61 -17.11
CA ARG A 134 19.18 -43.68 -18.58
C ARG A 134 17.90 -44.34 -19.11
N LEU A 135 17.46 -45.43 -18.48
CA LEU A 135 16.22 -46.12 -18.87
C LEU A 135 14.99 -45.22 -18.68
N CYS A 136 14.97 -44.41 -17.62
CA CYS A 136 13.91 -43.44 -17.37
C CYS A 136 13.93 -42.26 -18.35
N ALA A 137 15.09 -41.83 -18.83
CA ALA A 137 15.21 -40.81 -19.89
C ALA A 137 14.75 -41.36 -21.26
N ASP A 138 15.16 -42.59 -21.57
CA ASP A 138 14.78 -43.29 -22.81
C ASP A 138 13.26 -43.52 -22.91
N VAL A 139 12.59 -43.90 -21.81
CA VAL A 139 11.13 -44.07 -21.76
C VAL A 139 10.37 -42.74 -21.88
N ARG A 140 10.98 -41.62 -21.45
CA ARG A 140 10.38 -40.28 -21.57
C ARG A 140 10.67 -39.59 -22.90
N GLY A 141 11.55 -40.16 -23.73
CA GLY A 141 11.94 -39.59 -25.02
C GLY A 141 12.82 -38.33 -24.89
N GLU A 142 13.45 -38.12 -23.74
CA GLU A 142 14.41 -37.04 -23.52
C GLU A 142 15.79 -37.55 -23.98
N LYS A 143 16.17 -37.19 -25.22
CA LYS A 143 17.50 -37.48 -25.79
C LYS A 143 18.56 -36.49 -25.32
#